data_AF-A0A9P8BPG8-F1
#
_entry.id   AF-A0A9P8BPG8-F1
#
_cell.length_a   1.000
_cell.length_b   1.000
_cell.length_c   1.000
_cell.angle_alpha   90.00
_cell.angle_beta   90.00
_cell.angle_gamma   90.00
#
_symmetry.space_group_name_H-M   'P 1'
#
loop_
_entity.id
_entity.type
_entity.pdbx_description
1 polymer ?
#
loop_
_entity_poly.entity_id
_entity_poly.type
_entity_poly.pdbx_seq_one_letter_code
_entity_poly.pdbx_strand_id
1 'polypeptide(L)' 'MCVTATSVSYHVEDESITLEFPEVLHIGTSWILEIAYIGLINDKLSGFYRSVYTDADNNVQ' A
#
# COMPACT_ATOMS: atom_id res chain seq x y z
N MET A 1 -13.26 -15.44 12.36
CA MET A 1 -12.31 -14.96 13.38
C MET A 1 -11.30 -14.10 12.66
N CYS A 2 -11.07 -12.84 13.08
CA CYS A 2 -10.02 -12.02 12.49
C CYS A 2 -8.75 -12.17 13.33
N VAL A 3 -7.61 -12.24 12.66
CA VAL A 3 -6.30 -12.37 13.32
C VAL A 3 -5.48 -11.18 12.85
N THR A 4 -4.88 -10.46 13.80
CA THR A 4 -4.04 -9.30 13.49
C THR A 4 -2.58 -9.73 13.48
N ALA A 5 -1.79 -9.17 12.56
CA ALA A 5 -0.36 -9.41 12.54
C ALA A 5 0.28 -8.92 13.86
N THR A 6 1.18 -9.72 14.41
CA THR A 6 1.95 -9.39 15.62
C THR A 6 3.16 -8.52 15.31
N SER A 7 3.68 -8.61 14.08
CA SER A 7 4.82 -7.81 13.62
C SER A 7 4.67 -7.47 12.13
N VAL A 8 5.30 -6.36 11.74
CA VAL A 8 5.40 -5.90 10.36
C VAL A 8 6.84 -5.50 10.11
N SER A 9 7.51 -6.14 9.15
CA SER A 9 8.86 -5.78 8.73
C SER A 9 8.86 -5.28 7.28
N TYR A 10 9.63 -4.21 7.04
CA TYR A 10 9.75 -3.57 5.73
C TYR A 10 11.10 -3.90 5.12
N HIS A 11 11.10 -4.44 3.90
CA HIS A 11 12.29 -4.76 3.12
C HIS A 11 12.33 -3.84 1.90
N VAL A 12 12.83 -2.63 2.12
CA VAL A 12 12.73 -1.52 1.14
C VAL A 12 13.46 -1.84 -0.17
N GLU A 13 14.62 -2.49 -0.09
CA GLU A 13 15.42 -2.86 -1.27
C GLU A 13 14.69 -3.88 -2.16
N ASP A 14 13.93 -4.78 -1.54
CA ASP A 14 13.14 -5.81 -2.23
C ASP A 14 11.70 -5.36 -2.53
N GLU A 15 11.35 -4.11 -2.19
CA GLU A 15 10.00 -3.55 -2.26
C GLU A 15 8.92 -4.47 -1.64
N SER A 16 9.23 -5.11 -0.50
CA SER A 16 8.34 -6.08 0.13
C SER A 16 8.09 -5.82 1.63
N ILE A 17 6.99 -6.37 2.14
CA ILE A 17 6.59 -6.33 3.55
C ILE A 17 6.30 -7.76 4.01
N THR A 18 6.78 -8.11 5.19
CA THR A 18 6.43 -9.38 5.86
C THR A 18 5.48 -9.10 7.03
N LEU A 19 4.38 -9.84 7.07
CA LEU A 19 3.40 -9.82 8.14
C LEU A 19 3.47 -11.14 8.90
N GLU A 20 3.83 -11.11 10.18
CA GLU A 20 3.80 -12.31 11.03
C GLU A 20 2.49 -12.37 11.80
N PHE A 21 1.87 -13.54 11.82
CA PHE A 21 0.63 -13.80 12.55
C PHE A 21 0.91 -14.68 13.77
N PRO A 22 0.13 -14.56 14.87
CA PRO A 22 0.34 -15.34 16.09
C PRO A 22 0.02 -16.83 15.92
N GLU A 23 -0.56 -17.22 14.80
CA GLU A 23 -0.97 -18.59 14.49
C GLU A 23 -0.70 -18.95 13.02
N VAL A 24 -0.65 -20.26 12.76
CA VAL A 24 -0.43 -20.79 11.41
C VAL A 24 -1.71 -20.60 10.59
N LEU A 25 -1.58 -19.94 9.43
CA LEU A 25 -2.65 -19.86 8.45
C LEU A 25 -2.78 -21.21 7.72
N HIS A 26 -3.83 -21.97 8.02
CA HIS A 26 -4.04 -23.30 7.48
C HIS A 26 -4.38 -23.30 5.98
N ILE A 27 -3.78 -24.26 5.27
CA ILE A 27 -4.04 -24.54 3.84
C ILE A 27 -5.48 -25.03 3.66
N GLY A 28 -6.11 -24.66 2.54
CA GLY A 28 -7.49 -25.03 2.22
C GLY A 28 -8.55 -24.12 2.86
N THR A 29 -8.12 -23.17 3.69
CA THR A 29 -8.97 -22.11 4.23
C THR A 29 -8.91 -20.87 3.33
N SER A 30 -10.04 -20.21 3.12
CA SER A 30 -10.08 -18.89 2.49
C SER A 30 -9.77 -17.82 3.52
N TRP A 31 -8.76 -17.00 3.24
CA TRP A 31 -8.35 -15.88 4.08
C TRP A 31 -8.59 -14.56 3.34
N ILE A 32 -8.93 -13.51 4.10
CA ILE A 32 -9.03 -12.14 3.60
C ILE A 32 -7.95 -11.33 4.30
N LEU A 33 -7.10 -10.68 3.51
CA LEU A 33 -6.08 -9.77 4.00
C LEU A 33 -6.60 -8.33 3.87
N GLU A 34 -6.74 -7.66 5.01
CA GLU A 34 -7.13 -6.26 5.08
C GLU A 34 -5.91 -5.42 5.47
N ILE A 35 -5.60 -4.41 4.66
CA ILE A 35 -4.48 -3.49 4.88
C ILE A 35 -4.98 -2.06 4.73
N ALA A 36 -4.79 -1.25 5.77
CA ALA A 36 -4.96 0.20 5.71
C ALA A 36 -3.58 0.85 5.54
N TYR A 37 -3.44 1.76 4.56
CA TYR A 37 -2.20 2.49 4.32
C TYR A 37 -2.47 3.93 3.89
N ILE A 38 -1.47 4.79 4.10
CA ILE A 38 -1.41 6.15 3.55
C ILE A 38 -0.27 6.21 2.53
N GLY A 39 -0.55 6.81 1.37
CA GLY A 39 0.43 7.01 0.31
C GLY A 39 0.83 8.47 0.17
N LEU A 40 2.05 8.72 -0.33
CA LEU A 40 2.47 10.05 -0.75
C LEU A 40 2.05 10.28 -2.20
N ILE A 41 1.34 11.38 -2.45
CA ILE A 41 1.17 11.90 -3.81
C ILE A 41 2.51 12.50 -4.23
N ASN A 42 3.17 11.86 -5.19
CA ASN A 42 4.50 12.25 -5.64
C ASN A 42 4.45 12.97 -7.00
N ASP A 43 5.56 13.62 -7.36
CA ASP A 43 5.75 14.29 -8.66
C ASP A 43 6.77 13.53 -9.56
N LYS A 44 7.07 12.25 -9.22
CA LYS A 44 8.10 11.42 -9.90
C LYS A 44 7.55 10.65 -11.12
N LEU A 45 6.32 10.95 -11.56
CA LEU A 45 5.62 10.28 -12.67
C LEU A 45 5.59 8.75 -12.55
N SER A 46 5.55 8.25 -11.31
CA SER A 46 5.57 6.81 -11.01
C SER A 46 4.59 6.48 -9.90
N GLY A 47 3.89 5.35 -10.05
CA GLY A 47 2.84 4.94 -9.13
C GLY A 47 1.66 5.91 -9.10
N PHE A 48 1.15 6.20 -7.89
CA PHE A 48 0.10 7.20 -7.71
C PHE A 48 0.72 8.60 -7.55
N TYR A 49 0.57 9.43 -8.58
CA TYR A 49 1.21 10.74 -8.67
C TYR A 49 0.21 11.80 -9.11
N ARG A 50 0.50 13.07 -8.83
CA ARG A 50 -0.31 14.20 -9.28
C ARG A 50 0.17 14.70 -10.63
N SER A 51 -0.77 14.90 -11.55
CA SER A 51 -0.52 15.70 -12.76
C SER A 51 -1.09 17.10 -12.58
N VAL A 52 -0.45 18.08 -13.22
CA VAL A 52 -0.83 19.49 -13.22
C VAL A 52 -0.97 19.93 -14.67
N TYR A 53 -2.04 20.65 -15.01
CA TYR A 53 -2.21 21.20 -16.35
C TYR A 53 -2.69 22.65 -16.29
N THR A 54 -2.45 23.37 -17.39
CA THR A 54 -2.93 24.75 -17.57
C THR A 54 -4.15 24.72 -18.48
N ASP A 55 -5.24 25.36 -18.05
CA ASP A 55 -6.46 25.48 -18.86
C ASP A 55 -6.35 26.59 -19.93
N ALA A 56 -7.39 26.73 -20.74
CA ALA A 56 -7.43 27.71 -21.82
C ALA A 56 -7.40 29.18 -21.33
N ASP A 57 -7.74 29.41 -20.06
CA ASP A 57 -7.74 30.72 -19.41
C ASP A 57 -6.43 30.97 -18.63
N ASN A 58 -5.42 30.11 -18.81
CA ASN A 58 -4.13 30.10 -18.11
C ASN A 58 -4.20 29.83 -16.59
N ASN A 59 -5.26 29.19 -16.09
CA ASN A 59 -5.27 28.75 -14.69
C ASN A 59 -4.58 27.39 -14.55
N VAL A 60 -3.80 27.23 -13.49
CA VAL A 60 -3.16 25.97 -13.11
C VAL A 60 -4.16 25.14 -12.31
N GLN A 61 -4.39 23.90 -12.74
CA GLN A 61 -5.28 22.91 -12.13
C GLN A 61 -4.49 21.72 -11.60
#